data_AF-A0A225UMG5-F1
#
_entry.id   AF-A0A225UMG5-F1
#
_cell.length_a   1.000
_cell.length_b   1.000
_cell.length_c   1.000
_cell.angle_alpha   90.00
_cell.angle_beta   90.00
_cell.angle_gamma   90.00
#
_symmetry.space_group_name_H-M   'P 1'
#
loop_
_entity.id
_entity.type
_entity.pdbx_description
1 polymer ?
#
loop_
_entity_poly.entity_id
_entity_poly.type
_entity_poly.pdbx_seq_one_letter_code
_entity_poly.pdbx_strand_id
1 'polypeptide(L)'
;MTSEAEELMQLFAGSATESEDTLSAKTNKERFEEQGWDSLKSSPYYEILRRDELPDEIPAELPQDKGIQHEIDLVPGTKYCVTRQWPLPREQVKAIDDIFEIRRKAGQVRESKFPYGTPTFCVKKPQGGWRIV
;
A
#
# COMPACT_ATOMS: atom_id res chain seq x y z
N MET A 1 -35.27 -40.63 33.43
CA MET A 1 -34.14 -41.03 32.56
C MET A 1 -34.06 -40.00 31.46
N THR A 2 -33.58 -38.80 31.79
CA THR A 2 -33.23 -37.78 30.80
C THR A 2 -32.01 -38.28 30.05
N SER A 3 -32.09 -38.34 28.72
CA SER A 3 -31.09 -39.02 27.91
C SER A 3 -29.78 -38.23 27.92
N GLU A 4 -28.65 -38.94 27.89
CA GLU A 4 -27.27 -38.41 27.85
C GLU A 4 -27.05 -37.33 26.76
N ALA A 5 -27.94 -37.25 25.76
CA ALA A 5 -27.92 -36.22 24.72
C ALA A 5 -28.29 -34.80 25.24
N GLU A 6 -29.13 -34.68 26.27
CA GLU A 6 -29.52 -33.37 26.83
C GLU A 6 -28.41 -32.78 27.72
N GLU A 7 -27.66 -33.62 28.44
CA GLU A 7 -26.48 -33.19 29.21
C GLU A 7 -25.32 -32.78 28.28
N LEU A 8 -25.12 -33.48 27.16
CA LEU A 8 -24.10 -33.10 26.18
C LEU A 8 -24.41 -31.77 25.48
N MET A 9 -25.69 -31.44 25.26
CA MET A 9 -26.10 -30.15 24.70
C MET A 9 -25.85 -28.99 25.68
N GLN A 10 -26.03 -29.21 26.99
CA GLN A 10 -25.75 -28.20 28.02
C GLN A 10 -24.25 -27.99 28.26
N LEU A 11 -23.43 -29.05 28.13
CA LEU A 11 -21.97 -28.94 28.23
C LEU A 11 -21.36 -28.17 27.06
N PHE A 12 -21.90 -28.30 25.84
CA PHE A 12 -21.41 -27.54 24.67
C PHE A 12 -21.76 -26.04 24.72
N ALA A 13 -22.79 -25.64 25.46
CA ALA A 13 -23.19 -24.25 25.62
C ALA A 13 -22.45 -23.52 26.77
N GLY A 14 -21.72 -24.25 27.63
CA GLY A 14 -21.21 -23.74 28.90
C GLY A 14 -19.72 -23.38 28.99
N SER A 15 -18.91 -23.58 27.94
CA SER A 15 -17.47 -23.27 28.01
C SER A 15 -16.94 -22.52 26.79
N ALA A 16 -17.22 -21.22 26.74
CA ALA A 16 -16.33 -20.26 26.12
C ALA A 16 -16.32 -19.02 27.02
N THR A 17 -15.50 -19.09 28.06
CA THR A 17 -15.11 -17.91 28.82
C THR A 17 -14.47 -16.92 27.86
N GLU A 18 -15.15 -15.80 27.65
CA GLU A 18 -14.61 -14.60 27.00
C GLU A 18 -13.35 -14.15 27.76
N SER A 19 -12.19 -14.45 27.20
CA SER A 19 -11.15 -13.44 27.12
C SER A 19 -10.97 -13.16 25.65
N GLU A 20 -11.71 -12.15 25.19
CA GLU A 20 -11.62 -11.52 23.88
C GLU A 20 -10.19 -11.01 23.63
N ASP A 21 -9.30 -11.88 23.15
CA ASP A 21 -8.30 -11.43 22.18
C ASP A 21 -9.07 -11.12 20.88
N THR A 22 -9.71 -9.95 20.87
CA THR A 22 -10.30 -9.36 19.68
C THR A 22 -9.15 -9.02 18.73
N LEU A 23 -8.71 -10.00 17.94
CA LEU A 23 -8.27 -9.73 16.57
C LEU A 23 -9.47 -9.17 15.83
N SER A 24 -9.78 -7.90 16.11
CA SER A 24 -10.82 -7.13 15.44
C SER A 24 -10.59 -7.30 13.95
N ALA A 25 -11.55 -7.91 13.26
CA ALA A 25 -11.52 -8.15 11.82
C ALA A 25 -11.73 -6.83 11.06
N LYS A 26 -10.94 -5.81 11.40
CA LYS A 26 -11.02 -4.48 10.80
C LYS A 26 -10.75 -4.60 9.32
N THR A 27 -11.61 -3.95 8.54
CA THR A 27 -11.42 -3.84 7.09
C THR A 27 -10.11 -3.09 6.79
N ASN A 28 -9.53 -3.31 5.61
CA ASN A 28 -8.33 -2.57 5.20
C ASN A 28 -8.53 -1.04 5.20
N LYS A 29 -9.79 -0.59 5.04
CA LYS A 29 -10.14 0.83 5.08
C LYS A 29 -10.12 1.36 6.51
N GLU A 30 -10.75 0.67 7.45
CA GLU A 30 -10.74 1.05 8.88
C GLU A 30 -9.32 1.11 9.43
N ARG A 31 -8.48 0.11 9.13
CA ARG A 31 -7.06 0.14 9.56
C ARG A 31 -6.31 1.32 8.99
N PHE A 32 -6.64 1.74 7.77
CA PHE A 32 -6.02 2.88 7.12
C PHE A 32 -6.45 4.20 7.79
N GLU A 33 -7.75 4.35 8.09
CA GLU A 33 -8.30 5.55 8.76
C GLU A 33 -7.77 5.69 10.18
N GLU A 34 -7.63 4.59 10.92
CA GLU A 34 -7.03 4.58 12.26
C GLU A 34 -5.57 5.01 12.27
N GLN A 35 -4.84 4.82 11.17
CA GLN A 35 -3.44 5.28 11.01
C GLN A 35 -3.34 6.69 10.40
N GLY A 36 -4.47 7.34 10.12
CA GLY A 36 -4.50 8.67 9.51
C GLY A 36 -4.09 9.79 10.47
N TRP A 37 -3.83 10.97 9.89
CA TRP A 37 -3.52 12.19 10.64
C TRP A 37 -4.59 12.57 11.67
N ASP A 38 -5.85 12.21 11.42
CA ASP A 38 -6.97 12.50 12.31
C ASP A 38 -6.86 11.77 13.65
N SER A 39 -6.36 10.55 13.66
CA SER A 39 -6.08 9.79 14.89
C SER A 39 -5.01 10.44 15.76
N LEU A 40 -4.12 11.21 15.16
CA LEU A 40 -3.01 11.84 15.85
C LEU A 40 -3.41 13.13 16.57
N LYS A 41 -4.59 13.68 16.28
CA LYS A 41 -5.11 14.91 16.92
C LYS A 41 -5.23 14.82 18.44
N SER A 42 -5.39 13.62 18.98
CA SER A 42 -5.44 13.37 20.43
C SER A 42 -4.06 13.31 21.08
N SER A 43 -2.97 13.23 20.30
CA SER A 43 -1.61 13.14 20.83
C SER A 43 -1.15 14.51 21.32
N PRO A 44 -0.48 14.60 22.48
CA PRO A 44 0.12 15.85 22.96
C PRO A 44 1.20 16.41 22.02
N TYR A 45 1.67 15.62 21.04
CA TYR A 45 2.66 16.02 20.05
C TYR A 45 2.05 16.52 18.72
N TYR A 46 0.72 16.54 18.58
CA TYR A 46 0.06 16.90 17.31
C TYR A 46 0.49 18.26 16.75
N GLU A 47 0.58 19.28 17.61
CA GLU A 47 0.98 20.65 17.24
C GLU A 47 2.41 20.74 16.70
N ILE A 48 3.30 19.85 17.17
CA ILE A 48 4.68 19.77 16.70
C ILE A 48 4.70 19.07 15.33
N LEU A 49 4.00 17.96 15.20
CA LEU A 49 3.96 17.15 13.98
C LEU A 49 3.24 17.84 12.82
N ARG A 50 2.29 18.72 13.10
CA ARG A 50 1.58 19.51 12.09
C ARG A 50 2.42 20.68 11.54
N ARG A 51 3.39 21.17 12.31
CA ARG A 51 4.20 22.33 11.94
C ARG A 51 5.20 22.02 10.81
N ASP A 52 5.57 20.75 10.67
CA ASP A 52 6.24 20.26 9.48
C ASP A 52 5.19 20.13 8.36
N GLU A 53 4.90 21.25 7.69
CA GLU A 53 3.90 21.38 6.62
C GLU A 53 4.24 20.48 5.42
N LEU A 54 3.97 19.18 5.55
CA LEU A 54 3.97 18.25 4.44
C LEU A 54 2.73 18.56 3.59
N PRO A 55 2.89 18.90 2.31
CA PRO A 55 1.74 19.19 1.46
C PRO A 55 0.84 17.95 1.35
N ASP A 56 -0.48 18.17 1.40
CA ASP A 56 -1.49 17.11 1.27
C ASP A 56 -1.39 16.40 -0.09
N GLU A 57 -0.96 17.12 -1.12
CA GLU A 57 -0.69 16.61 -2.46
C GLU A 57 0.81 16.67 -2.77
N ILE A 58 1.37 15.55 -3.24
CA ILE A 58 2.77 15.49 -3.67
C ILE A 58 2.92 16.36 -4.92
N PRO A 59 3.82 17.36 -4.93
CA PRO A 59 4.02 18.21 -6.09
C PRO A 59 4.46 17.38 -7.29
N ALA A 60 3.87 17.69 -8.44
CA ALA A 60 4.18 17.01 -9.71
C ALA A 60 5.49 17.50 -10.34
N GLU A 61 6.28 18.33 -9.67
CA GLU A 61 7.57 18.81 -10.18
C GLU A 61 8.71 17.90 -9.70
N LEU A 62 9.83 17.93 -10.44
CA LEU A 62 11.05 17.30 -9.97
C LEU A 62 11.59 18.07 -8.75
N PRO A 63 12.13 17.38 -7.74
CA PRO A 63 12.85 18.04 -6.67
C PRO A 63 13.98 18.91 -7.23
N GLN A 64 14.27 20.02 -6.54
CA GLN A 64 15.43 20.85 -6.89
C GLN A 64 16.70 19.99 -6.94
N ASP A 65 17.50 20.19 -7.99
CA ASP A 65 18.78 19.50 -8.13
C ASP A 65 19.74 19.96 -7.02
N LYS A 66 20.18 19.00 -6.20
CA LYS A 66 21.12 19.22 -5.10
C LYS A 66 22.57 18.88 -5.49
N GLY A 67 22.82 18.54 -6.77
CA GLY A 67 24.12 18.09 -7.26
C GLY A 67 24.50 16.68 -6.83
N ILE A 68 23.60 15.95 -6.16
CA ILE A 68 23.78 14.57 -5.73
C ILE A 68 22.79 13.72 -6.53
N GLN A 69 23.32 12.81 -7.36
CA GLN A 69 22.53 11.89 -8.16
C GLN A 69 22.64 10.46 -7.60
N HIS A 70 21.54 9.70 -7.70
CA HIS A 70 21.56 8.29 -7.33
C HIS A 70 22.19 7.48 -8.47
N GLU A 71 23.34 6.87 -8.21
CA GLU A 71 23.98 5.93 -9.10
C GLU A 71 23.75 4.50 -8.60
N ILE A 72 23.52 3.58 -9.53
CA ILE A 72 23.33 2.16 -9.23
C ILE A 72 24.57 1.42 -9.71
N ASP A 73 25.44 1.06 -8.78
CA ASP A 73 26.64 0.26 -9.07
C ASP A 73 26.26 -1.19 -9.37
N LEU A 74 26.66 -1.66 -10.55
CA LEU A 74 26.46 -3.05 -10.96
C LEU A 74 27.70 -3.88 -10.65
N VAL A 75 27.52 -5.06 -10.08
CA VAL A 75 28.61 -6.03 -9.92
C VAL A 75 29.09 -6.46 -11.31
N PRO A 76 30.41 -6.41 -11.62
CA PRO A 76 30.93 -6.84 -12.90
C PRO A 76 30.51 -8.26 -13.26
N GLY A 77 30.02 -8.47 -14.50
CA GLY A 77 29.52 -9.76 -14.97
C GLY A 77 28.04 -10.03 -14.65
N THR A 78 27.33 -9.10 -14.00
CA THR A 78 25.87 -9.22 -13.78
C THR A 78 25.13 -9.23 -15.11
N LYS A 79 24.28 -10.24 -15.32
CA LYS A 79 23.39 -10.31 -16.48
C LYS A 79 22.20 -9.37 -16.27
N TYR A 80 21.76 -8.74 -17.36
CA TYR A 80 20.57 -7.90 -17.34
C TYR A 80 19.31 -8.74 -17.11
N CYS A 81 18.41 -8.23 -16.26
CA CYS A 81 17.12 -8.85 -16.02
C CYS A 81 16.11 -8.33 -17.04
N VAL A 82 15.57 -9.23 -17.87
CA VAL A 82 14.42 -8.94 -18.75
C VAL A 82 13.29 -9.89 -18.43
N THR A 83 12.27 -9.33 -17.80
CA THR A 83 11.03 -10.04 -17.55
C THR A 83 9.94 -9.33 -18.33
N ARG A 84 9.24 -10.07 -19.21
CA ARG A 84 8.13 -9.52 -19.98
C ARG A 84 6.98 -9.14 -19.06
N GLN A 85 6.26 -8.10 -19.43
CA GLN A 85 5.02 -7.70 -18.76
C GLN A 85 4.04 -8.88 -18.76
N TRP A 86 3.54 -9.24 -17.57
CA TRP A 86 2.50 -10.25 -17.45
C TRP A 86 1.16 -9.71 -17.98
N PRO A 87 0.27 -10.58 -18.48
CA PRO A 87 -1.08 -10.17 -18.86
C PRO A 87 -1.81 -9.56 -17.67
N LEU A 88 -2.29 -8.32 -17.83
CA LEU A 88 -3.07 -7.62 -16.81
C LEU A 88 -4.51 -7.39 -17.28
N PRO A 89 -5.49 -7.31 -16.36
CA PRO A 89 -6.84 -6.86 -16.68
C PRO A 89 -6.85 -5.47 -17.31
N ARG A 90 -7.80 -5.21 -18.22
CA ARG A 90 -7.90 -3.92 -18.92
C ARG A 90 -8.01 -2.71 -17.99
N GLU A 91 -8.68 -2.87 -16.84
CA GLU A 91 -8.80 -1.83 -15.82
C GLU A 91 -7.42 -1.45 -15.23
N GLN A 92 -6.56 -2.43 -14.97
CA GLN A 92 -5.22 -2.20 -14.44
C GLN A 92 -4.31 -1.59 -15.49
N VAL A 93 -4.38 -2.05 -16.74
CA VAL A 93 -3.60 -1.47 -17.85
C VAL A 93 -3.92 0.01 -17.99
N LYS A 94 -5.22 0.35 -18.02
CA LYS A 94 -5.65 1.76 -18.10
C LYS A 94 -5.14 2.58 -16.91
N ALA A 95 -5.23 2.05 -15.69
CA ALA A 95 -4.72 2.75 -14.51
C ALA A 95 -3.20 2.97 -14.56
N ILE A 96 -2.45 2.01 -15.09
CA ILE A 96 -1.00 2.12 -15.31
C ILE A 96 -0.70 3.23 -16.32
N ASP A 97 -1.38 3.21 -17.47
CA ASP A 97 -1.20 4.21 -18.54
C ASP A 97 -1.53 5.62 -18.04
N ASP A 98 -2.63 5.80 -17.31
CA ASP A 98 -3.03 7.08 -16.74
C ASP A 98 -1.98 7.60 -15.72
N ILE A 99 -1.45 6.72 -14.85
CA ILE A 99 -0.39 7.08 -13.89
C ILE A 99 0.90 7.45 -14.63
N PHE A 100 1.29 6.71 -15.67
CA PHE A 100 2.48 7.02 -16.44
C PHE A 100 2.36 8.33 -17.19
N GLU A 101 1.19 8.65 -17.76
CA GLU A 101 0.97 9.91 -18.44
C GLU A 101 1.06 11.11 -17.49
N ILE A 102 0.50 11.00 -16.28
CA ILE A 102 0.65 12.01 -15.23
C ILE A 102 2.13 12.20 -14.86
N ARG A 103 2.86 11.09 -14.63
CA ARG A 103 4.29 11.13 -14.27
C ARG A 103 5.19 11.61 -15.41
N ARG A 104 4.80 11.37 -16.66
CA ARG A 104 5.51 11.86 -17.85
C ARG A 104 5.35 13.36 -17.99
N LYS A 105 4.14 13.90 -17.79
CA LYS A 105 3.89 15.35 -17.76
C LYS A 105 4.64 16.04 -16.61
N ALA A 106 4.75 15.37 -15.48
CA ALA A 106 5.53 15.78 -14.31
C ALA A 106 7.06 15.75 -14.54
N GLY A 107 7.55 15.17 -15.66
CA GLY A 107 8.98 14.98 -15.91
C GLY A 107 9.64 13.91 -15.02
N GLN A 108 8.86 13.17 -14.23
CA GLN A 108 9.35 12.12 -13.33
C GLN A 108 9.70 10.82 -14.07
N VAL A 109 9.04 10.56 -15.20
CA VAL A 109 9.26 9.37 -16.04
C VAL A 109 9.45 9.77 -17.49
N ARG A 110 10.34 9.05 -18.19
CA ARG A 110 10.58 9.18 -19.63
C ARG A 110 10.63 7.82 -20.31
N GLU A 111 10.38 7.80 -21.61
CA GLU A 111 10.61 6.60 -22.42
C GLU A 111 12.10 6.23 -22.41
N SER A 112 12.35 4.93 -22.37
CA SER A 112 13.69 4.37 -22.26
C SER A 112 13.84 3.20 -23.22
N LYS A 113 15.04 3.08 -23.81
CA LYS A 113 15.45 1.93 -24.64
C LYS A 113 16.45 1.03 -23.89
N PHE A 114 16.37 1.02 -22.56
CA PHE A 114 17.28 0.23 -21.73
C PHE A 114 17.07 -1.28 -21.95
N PRO A 115 18.14 -2.08 -21.89
CA PRO A 115 18.05 -3.53 -22.00
C PRO A 115 17.44 -4.20 -20.75
N TYR A 116 17.18 -3.43 -19.68
CA TYR A 116 16.58 -3.92 -18.43
C TYR A 116 15.07 -3.68 -18.47
N GLY A 117 14.30 -4.67 -18.05
CA GLY A 117 12.85 -4.56 -17.98
C GLY A 117 12.28 -5.43 -16.86
N THR A 118 11.48 -4.81 -15.99
CA THR A 118 10.72 -5.47 -14.94
C THR A 118 9.23 -5.28 -15.21
N PRO A 119 8.39 -6.30 -14.95
CA PRO A 119 6.95 -6.16 -15.09
C PRO A 119 6.46 -5.17 -14.04
N THR A 120 5.52 -4.32 -14.44
CA THR A 120 4.86 -3.35 -13.57
C THR A 120 3.43 -3.83 -13.32
N PHE A 121 2.92 -3.69 -12.10
CA PHE A 121 1.51 -3.96 -11.82
C PHE A 121 0.91 -2.88 -10.93
N CYS A 122 -0.41 -2.92 -10.75
CA CYS A 122 -1.15 -1.94 -9.97
C CYS A 122 -2.00 -2.61 -8.89
N VAL A 123 -2.03 -1.98 -7.72
CA VAL A 123 -2.81 -2.43 -6.56
C VAL A 123 -3.79 -1.33 -6.16
N LYS A 124 -5.05 -1.71 -5.88
CA LYS A 124 -6.05 -0.77 -5.34
C LYS A 124 -5.68 -0.42 -3.90
N LYS A 125 -5.55 0.87 -3.61
CA LYS A 125 -5.45 1.40 -2.25
C LYS A 125 -6.79 1.24 -1.53
N PRO A 126 -6.81 1.14 -0.19
CA PRO A 126 -8.06 1.16 0.58
C PRO A 126 -8.92 2.40 0.34
N GLN A 127 -8.29 3.52 -0.04
CA GLN A 127 -8.92 4.81 -0.33
C GLN A 127 -9.55 4.89 -1.75
N GLY A 128 -9.46 3.81 -2.55
CA GLY A 128 -10.05 3.75 -3.89
C GLY A 128 -9.13 4.14 -5.05
N GLY A 129 -7.94 4.68 -4.79
CA GLY A 129 -6.94 4.98 -5.83
C GLY A 129 -6.08 3.78 -6.24
N TRP A 130 -5.38 3.87 -7.35
CA TRP A 130 -4.39 2.87 -7.78
C TRP A 130 -2.97 3.30 -7.40
N ARG A 131 -2.09 2.33 -7.15
CA ARG A 131 -0.64 2.57 -7.07
C ARG A 131 0.11 1.54 -7.91
N ILE A 132 1.12 2.01 -8.61
CA ILE A 132 2.11 1.16 -9.27
C ILE A 132 2.97 0.48 -8.20
N VAL A 133 3.27 -0.80 -8.42
CA VAL A 133 4.18 -1.64 -7.64
C VAL A 133 5.22 -2.25 -8.58
#